data_AF-A0A161UBP9-F1
#
_entry.id   AF-A0A161UBP9-F1
#
_cell.length_a   1.000
_cell.length_b   1.000
_cell.length_c   1.000
_cell.angle_alpha   90.00
_cell.angle_beta   90.00
_cell.angle_gamma   90.00
#
_symmetry.space_group_name_H-M   'P 1'
#
loop_
_entity.id
_entity.type
_entity.pdbx_description
1 polymer ?
#
loop_
_entity_poly.entity_id
_entity_poly.type
_entity_poly.pdbx_seq_one_letter_code
_entity_poly.pdbx_strand_id
1 'polypeptide(L)' 'MLNLDDVSDVISSLSSRQQEVLTLIKQGMTNKEIASELYISENTVKYHIKKIYEVLNVNSRTEL' A
#
# COMPACT_ATOMS: atom_id res chain seq x y z
N MET A 1 2.33 -17.54 13.98
CA MET A 1 2.42 -16.09 14.24
C MET A 1 3.55 -15.57 13.37
N LEU A 2 3.30 -14.58 12.51
CA LEU A 2 4.38 -13.90 11.78
C LEU A 2 5.22 -13.12 12.80
N ASN A 3 6.54 -13.30 12.79
CA ASN A 3 7.47 -12.58 13.66
C ASN A 3 7.55 -11.10 13.26
N LEU A 4 7.88 -10.22 14.22
CA LEU A 4 8.05 -8.78 13.96
C LEU A 4 9.14 -8.48 12.93
N ASP A 5 10.17 -9.33 12.85
CA ASP A 5 11.23 -9.25 11.84
C ASP A 5 10.71 -9.53 10.42
N ASP A 6 9.75 -10.46 10.29
CA ASP A 6 9.14 -10.90 9.04
C ASP A 6 8.28 -9.77 8.40
N VAL A 7 7.60 -8.99 9.25
CA VAL A 7 6.76 -7.87 8.79
C VAL A 7 7.61 -6.72 8.23
N SER A 8 8.75 -6.44 8.86
CA SER A 8 9.68 -5.40 8.40
C SER A 8 10.29 -5.76 7.04
N ASP A 9 10.70 -7.01 6.86
CA ASP A 9 11.30 -7.49 5.62
C ASP A 9 10.29 -7.47 4.46
N VAL A 10 9.04 -7.88 4.71
CA VAL A 10 7.98 -7.83 3.70
C VAL A 10 7.65 -6.39 3.30
N ILE A 11 7.56 -5.43 4.24
CA ILE A 11 7.34 -4.01 3.90
C ILE A 11 8.53 -3.43 3.13
N SER A 12 9.76 -3.85 3.43
CA SER A 12 10.96 -3.41 2.73
C SER A 12 10.98 -3.84 1.25
N SER A 13 10.24 -4.90 0.89
CA SER A 13 10.12 -5.38 -0.49
C SER A 13 9.20 -4.51 -1.38
N LEU A 14 8.40 -3.63 -0.76
CA LEU A 14 7.63 -2.62 -1.48
C LEU A 14 8.55 -1.51 -2.01
N SER A 15 8.27 -1.00 -3.21
CA SER A 15 8.94 0.21 -3.70
C SER A 15 8.60 1.43 -2.84
N SER A 16 9.45 2.46 -2.86
CA SER A 16 9.22 3.70 -2.09
C SER A 16 7.82 4.28 -2.35
N ARG A 17 7.36 4.25 -3.61
CA ARG A 17 6.02 4.72 -3.96
C ARG A 17 4.90 3.85 -3.39
N GLN A 18 5.11 2.53 -3.33
CA GLN A 18 4.14 1.61 -2.71
C GLN A 18 4.10 1.81 -1.19
N GLN A 19 5.23 2.09 -0.55
CA GLN A 19 5.29 2.40 0.88
C GLN A 19 4.55 3.71 1.21
N GLU A 20 4.71 4.75 0.38
CA GLU A 20 3.92 5.99 0.50
C GLU A 20 2.42 5.69 0.41
N VAL A 21 1.99 4.96 -0.63
CA VAL A 21 0.58 4.60 -0.83
C VAL A 21 0.05 3.78 0.37
N LEU A 22 0.80 2.78 0.85
CA LEU A 22 0.43 1.98 2.02
C LEU A 22 0.26 2.85 3.28
N THR A 23 1.17 3.81 3.49
CA THR A 23 1.10 4.74 4.63
C THR A 23 -0.18 5.56 4.59
N LEU A 24 -0.53 6.13 3.45
CA LEU A 24 -1.75 6.93 3.29
C LEU A 24 -3.03 6.06 3.41
N ILE A 25 -2.96 4.79 3.00
CA ILE A 25 -4.06 3.83 3.23
C ILE A 25 -4.31 3.61 4.72
N LYS A 26 -3.25 3.41 5.50
CA LYS A 26 -3.31 3.22 6.96
C LYS A 26 -3.80 4.46 7.70
N GLN A 27 -3.64 5.64 7.11
CA GLN A 27 -4.23 6.89 7.61
C GLN A 27 -5.73 7.03 7.27
N GLY A 28 -6.32 6.08 6.55
CA GLY A 28 -7.74 6.07 6.21
C GLY A 28 -8.08 6.80 4.92
N MET A 29 -7.09 7.27 4.15
CA MET A 29 -7.33 8.07 2.94
C MET A 29 -7.93 7.24 1.81
N THR A 30 -8.96 7.75 1.17
CA THR A 30 -9.55 7.19 -0.05
C THR A 30 -8.58 7.24 -1.23
N ASN A 31 -8.80 6.43 -2.26
CA ASN A 31 -7.93 6.42 -3.45
C ASN A 31 -7.88 7.79 -4.14
N LYS A 32 -8.96 8.58 -4.06
CA LYS A 32 -9.04 9.94 -4.59
C LYS A 32 -8.15 10.90 -3.79
N GLU A 33 -8.18 10.82 -2.47
CA GLU A 33 -7.32 11.64 -1.60
C GLU A 33 -5.85 11.28 -1.80
N ILE A 34 -5.51 9.98 -1.88
CA ILE A 34 -4.15 9.51 -2.17
C ILE A 34 -3.67 10.01 -3.53
N ALA A 35 -4.53 9.96 -4.55
CA ALA A 35 -4.23 10.46 -5.89
C ALA A 35 -3.90 11.96 -5.87
N SER A 36 -4.68 12.73 -5.10
CA SER A 36 -4.44 14.17 -4.90
C SER A 36 -3.13 14.43 -4.16
N GLU A 37 -2.86 13.71 -3.07
CA GLU A 37 -1.67 13.88 -2.22
C GLU A 37 -0.37 13.55 -2.99
N LEU A 38 -0.40 12.51 -3.81
CA LEU A 38 0.76 12.03 -4.55
C LEU A 38 0.87 12.61 -5.97
N TYR A 39 -0.05 13.49 -6.37
CA TYR A 39 -0.12 14.10 -7.71
C TYR A 39 -0.13 13.08 -8.85
N ILE A 40 -0.94 12.01 -8.71
CA ILE A 40 -1.11 10.94 -9.69
C ILE A 40 -2.59 10.65 -9.95
N SER A 41 -2.90 9.81 -10.95
CA SER A 41 -4.30 9.42 -11.20
C SER A 41 -4.80 8.38 -10.18
N GLU A 42 -6.11 8.34 -9.93
CA GLU A 42 -6.73 7.28 -9.13
C GLU A 42 -6.46 5.87 -9.69
N ASN A 43 -6.32 5.74 -11.02
CA ASN A 43 -5.97 4.49 -11.66
C ASN A 43 -4.53 4.06 -11.32
N THR A 44 -3.60 5.02 -11.24
CA THR A 44 -2.23 4.77 -10.80
C THR A 44 -2.20 4.34 -9.33
N VAL A 45 -3.02 4.96 -8.47
CA VAL A 45 -3.19 4.52 -7.07
C VAL A 45 -3.70 3.09 -7.01
N LYS A 46 -4.77 2.76 -7.75
CA LYS A 46 -5.31 1.39 -7.83
C LYS A 46 -4.25 0.37 -8.30
N TYR A 47 -3.41 0.75 -9.26
CA TYR A 47 -2.29 -0.08 -9.70
C TYR A 47 -1.29 -0.34 -8.56
N HIS A 48 -0.87 0.69 -7.83
CA HIS A 48 0.02 0.51 -6.67
C HIS A 48 -0.61 -0.35 -5.58
N ILE A 49 -1.89 -0.14 -5.25
CA ILE A 49 -2.65 -0.96 -4.29
C ILE A 49 -2.65 -2.44 -4.70
N LYS A 50 -2.93 -2.73 -5.97
CA LYS A 50 -2.89 -4.11 -6.49
C LYS A 50 -1.50 -4.73 -6.30
N LYS A 51 -0.44 -3.98 -6.57
CA LYS A 51 0.93 -4.48 -6.37
C LYS A 51 1.28 -4.67 -4.90
N ILE A 52 0.78 -3.82 -4.00
CA ILE A 52 0.93 -4.01 -2.56
C ILE A 52 0.23 -5.30 -2.13
N TYR A 53 -1.00 -5.55 -2.58
CA TYR A 53 -1.72 -6.79 -2.30
C TYR A 53 -0.95 -8.04 -2.73
N GLU A 54 -0.39 -8.03 -3.95
CA GLU A 54 0.43 -9.13 -4.48
C GLU A 54 1.67 -9.38 -3.61
N VAL A 55 2.34 -8.33 -3.14
CA VAL A 55 3.55 -8.44 -2.30
C VAL A 55 3.23 -8.89 -0.87
N LEU A 56 2.17 -8.33 -0.28
CA LEU A 56 1.76 -8.64 1.09
C LEU A 56 0.91 -9.92 1.20
N ASN A 57 0.55 -10.52 0.07
CA ASN A 57 -0.33 -11.68 -0.04
C ASN A 57 -1.68 -11.48 0.67
N VAL A 58 -2.29 -10.31 0.46
CA VAL A 58 -3.62 -9.93 0.97
C VAL A 58 -4.57 -9.63 -0.19
N ASN A 59 -5.88 -9.68 0.06
CA ASN A 59 -6.88 -9.55 -1.00
C ASN A 59 -7.78 -8.31 -0.87
N SER A 60 -7.71 -7.60 0.25
CA SER A 60 -8.61 -6.48 0.50
C SER A 60 -7.94 -5.35 1.26
N ARG A 61 -8.53 -4.16 1.15
CA ARG A 61 -8.06 -2.97 1.86
C ARG A 61 -8.17 -3.13 3.38
N THR A 62 -9.14 -3.91 3.83
CA THR A 62 -9.36 -4.21 5.26
C THR A 62 -8.31 -5.18 5.81
N GLU A 63 -7.61 -5.91 4.95
CA GLU A 63 -6.48 -6.77 5.32
C GLU A 63 -5.13 -6.03 5.37
N LEU A 64 -5.07 -4.75 4.96
CA LEU A 64 -3.87 -3.88 5.03
C LEU A 64 -3.74 -3.15 6.37
#